data_AF-K2DM82-F1
#
_entry.id   AF-K2DM82-F1
#
_cell.length_a   1.000
_cell.length_b   1.000
_cell.length_c   1.000
_cell.angle_alpha   90.00
_cell.angle_beta   90.00
_cell.angle_gamma   90.00
#
_symmetry.space_group_name_H-M   'P 1'
#
loop_
_entity.id
_entity.type
_entity.pdbx_description
1 polymer ?
#
loop_
_entity_poly.entity_id
_entity_poly.type
_entity_poly.pdbx_seq_one_letter_code
_entity_poly.pdbx_strand_id
1 'polypeptide(L)' 'RATPPNGFDMDLCKYTGKLMVDTALSGYTRCAIHLWQGNYVIVPLETAIAKLKRVDTTDYYFTTMIEKYTLRSIKLAHA' A
#
# COMPACT_ATOMS: atom_id res chain seq x y z
N ARG A 1 -4.12 -13.67 -6.03
CA ARG A 1 -2.63 -13.75 -6.00
C ARG A 1 -2.02 -14.21 -7.34
N ALA A 2 -2.65 -15.13 -8.08
CA ALA A 2 -2.08 -15.69 -9.32
C ALA A 2 -2.54 -14.98 -10.63
N THR A 3 -3.16 -13.81 -10.52
CA THR A 3 -3.54 -12.99 -11.68
C THR A 3 -2.38 -12.07 -12.05
N PRO A 4 -2.15 -11.79 -13.35
CA PRO A 4 -1.16 -10.81 -13.77
C PRO A 4 -1.40 -9.42 -13.14
N PRO A 5 -0.34 -8.65 -12.86
CA PRO A 5 -0.47 -7.28 -12.34
C PRO A 5 -1.11 -6.35 -13.37
N ASN A 6 -1.80 -5.30 -12.89
CA ASN A 6 -2.29 -4.25 -13.78
C ASN A 6 -1.14 -3.31 -14.21
N GLY A 7 -1.44 -2.33 -15.09
CA GLY A 7 -0.45 -1.35 -15.59
C GLY A 7 0.28 -0.59 -14.48
N PHE A 8 -0.46 -0.09 -13.50
CA PHE A 8 0.09 0.68 -12.39
C PHE A 8 1.00 -0.17 -11.50
N ASP A 9 0.61 -1.42 -11.23
CA ASP A 9 1.42 -2.37 -10.48
C ASP A 9 2.71 -2.73 -11.23
N MET A 10 2.66 -2.85 -12.56
CA MET A 10 3.86 -3.07 -13.37
C MET A 10 4.85 -1.91 -13.26
N ASP A 11 4.37 -0.67 -13.35
CA ASP A 11 5.23 0.52 -13.24
C ASP A 11 5.81 0.63 -11.82
N LEU A 12 4.97 0.45 -10.79
CA LEU A 12 5.40 0.43 -9.39
C LEU A 12 6.53 -0.60 -9.16
N CYS A 13 6.36 -1.82 -9.66
CA CYS A 13 7.36 -2.88 -9.53
C CYS A 13 8.68 -2.55 -10.26
N LYS A 14 8.60 -1.98 -11.47
CA LYS A 14 9.79 -1.56 -12.23
C LYS A 14 10.58 -0.47 -11.49
N TYR A 15 9.91 0.58 -11.04
CA TYR A 15 10.56 1.67 -10.32
C TYR A 15 11.14 1.21 -8.98
N THR A 16 10.37 0.44 -8.20
CA THR A 16 10.84 -0.10 -6.92
C THR A 16 12.07 -1.01 -7.13
N GLY A 17 12.02 -1.92 -8.10
CA GLY A 17 13.12 -2.83 -8.40
C GLY A 17 14.40 -2.09 -8.83
N LYS A 18 14.28 -1.06 -9.68
CA LYS A 18 15.40 -0.19 -10.06
C LYS A 18 16.04 0.44 -8.82
N LEU A 19 15.25 1.07 -7.97
CA LEU A 19 15.74 1.76 -6.78
C LEU A 19 16.39 0.80 -5.77
N MET A 20 15.88 -0.43 -5.65
CA MET A 20 16.51 -1.46 -4.82
C MET A 20 17.92 -1.78 -5.30
N VAL A 21 18.12 -1.89 -6.63
CA VAL A 21 19.45 -2.13 -7.21
C VAL A 21 20.38 -0.93 -6.97
N ASP A 22 19.91 0.28 -7.26
CA ASP A 22 20.70 1.51 -7.06
C ASP A 22 21.11 1.68 -5.58
N THR A 23 20.21 1.33 -4.65
CA THR A 23 20.44 1.38 -3.20
C THR A 23 21.45 0.32 -2.74
N ALA A 24 21.36 -0.90 -3.28
CA ALA A 24 22.32 -1.96 -2.98
C ALA A 24 23.72 -1.62 -3.53
N LEU A 25 23.80 -1.07 -4.75
CA LEU A 25 25.07 -0.66 -5.37
C LEU A 25 25.73 0.52 -4.67
N SER A 26 24.97 1.37 -3.98
CA SER A 26 25.50 2.44 -3.12
C SER A 26 25.92 1.95 -1.72
N GLY A 27 25.82 0.64 -1.44
CA GLY A 27 26.33 0.02 -0.23
C GLY A 27 25.34 -0.02 0.94
N TYR A 28 24.09 0.42 0.74
CA TYR A 28 23.06 0.27 1.76
C TYR A 28 22.64 -1.20 1.89
N THR A 29 22.42 -1.64 3.12
CA THR A 29 21.98 -2.99 3.46
C THR A 29 20.95 -2.95 4.57
N ARG A 30 20.24 -4.07 4.78
CA ARG A 30 19.20 -4.23 5.81
C ARG A 30 18.13 -3.14 5.76
N CYS A 31 17.79 -2.70 4.55
CA CYS A 31 16.76 -1.71 4.28
C CYS A 31 15.81 -2.19 3.17
N ALA A 32 14.63 -1.58 3.11
CA ALA A 32 13.66 -1.79 2.06
C ALA A 32 13.29 -0.44 1.41
N ILE A 33 12.87 -0.49 0.15
CA ILE A 33 12.34 0.67 -0.57
C ILE A 33 10.83 0.72 -0.36
N HIS A 34 10.32 1.82 0.16
CA HIS A 34 8.90 2.06 0.38
C HIS A 34 8.42 3.26 -0.42
N LEU A 35 7.17 3.23 -0.88
CA LEU A 35 6.48 4.41 -1.41
C LEU A 35 5.72 5.09 -0.26
N TRP A 36 6.11 6.32 0.08
CA TRP A 36 5.50 7.12 1.13
C TRP A 36 5.17 8.52 0.62
N GLN A 37 3.90 8.93 0.71
CA GLN A 37 3.43 10.25 0.26
C GLN A 37 3.91 10.63 -1.15
N GLY A 38 3.86 9.68 -2.09
CA GLY A 38 4.27 9.88 -3.48
C GLY A 38 5.79 9.83 -3.74
N ASN A 39 6.60 9.62 -2.70
CA ASN A 39 8.05 9.56 -2.80
C ASN A 39 8.59 8.19 -2.41
N TYR A 40 9.66 7.75 -3.07
CA TYR A 40 10.37 6.54 -2.68
C TYR A 40 11.39 6.84 -1.58
N VAL A 41 11.34 6.06 -0.50
CA VAL A 41 12.19 6.23 0.68
C VAL A 41 12.88 4.92 1.05
N ILE A 42 14.11 5.02 1.55
CA ILE A 42 14.86 3.90 2.12
C ILE A 42 14.45 3.78 3.59
N VAL A 43 14.01 2.60 4.00
CA VAL A 43 13.55 2.34 5.37
C VAL A 43 14.35 1.18 5.96
N PRO A 44 14.97 1.34 7.14
CA PRO A 44 15.60 0.22 7.85
C PRO A 44 14.58 -0.89 8.16
N LEU A 45 15.01 -2.15 8.05
CA LEU A 45 14.11 -3.29 8.25
C LEU A 45 13.50 -3.29 9.66
N GLU A 46 14.25 -2.88 10.68
CA GLU A 46 13.79 -2.76 12.06
C GLU A 46 12.60 -1.79 12.17
N THR A 47 12.65 -0.66 11.46
CA THR A 47 11.55 0.32 11.39
C THR A 47 10.36 -0.24 10.60
N ALA A 48 10.62 -0.93 9.49
CA ALA A 48 9.57 -1.47 8.63
C ALA A 48 8.69 -2.52 9.33
N ILE A 49 9.27 -3.29 10.26
CA ILE A 49 8.55 -4.33 11.01
C ILE A 49 8.01 -3.85 12.37
N ALA A 50 8.44 -2.69 12.85
CA ALA A 50 8.09 -2.20 14.19
C ALA A 50 6.57 -2.03 14.38
N LYS A 51 5.85 -1.61 13.33
CA LYS A 51 4.39 -1.47 13.37
C LYS A 51 3.78 -1.77 12.00
N LEU A 52 2.90 -2.76 11.97
CA LEU A 52 2.14 -3.09 10.77
C LEU A 52 1.05 -2.03 10.52
N LYS A 53 0.90 -1.64 9.25
CA LYS A 53 -0.20 -0.77 8.82
C LYS A 53 -1.53 -1.48 9.09
N ARG A 54 -2.41 -0.81 9.85
CA ARG A 54 -3.78 -1.26 10.12
C ARG A 54 -4.77 -0.32 9.47
N VAL A 55 -5.96 -0.83 9.18
CA VAL A 55 -7.09 0.01 8.79
C VAL A 55 -7.49 0.82 10.02
N ASP A 56 -7.54 2.14 9.87
CA ASP A 56 -8.12 3.01 10.88
C ASP A 56 -9.65 3.03 10.68
N THR A 57 -10.38 2.50 11.66
CA THR A 57 -11.84 2.42 11.63
C THR A 57 -12.53 3.74 11.92
N THR A 58 -11.78 4.77 12.32
CA THR A 58 -12.29 6.12 12.58
C THR A 58 -12.07 7.06 11.41
N ASP A 59 -11.25 6.65 10.44
CA ASP A 59 -10.91 7.47 9.28
C ASP A 59 -12.05 7.55 8.25
N TYR A 60 -12.07 8.65 7.51
CA TYR A 60 -13.06 8.96 6.49
C TYR A 60 -13.23 7.83 5.47
N TYR A 61 -12.14 7.20 5.04
CA TYR A 61 -12.19 6.09 4.08
C TYR A 61 -12.96 4.88 4.62
N PHE A 62 -12.81 4.57 5.90
CA PHE A 62 -13.54 3.48 6.51
C PHE A 62 -15.02 3.82 6.68
N THR A 63 -15.31 5.02 7.17
CA THR A 63 -16.69 5.49 7.36
C THR A 63 -17.47 5.49 6.05
N THR A 64 -16.90 6.07 4.98
CA THR A 64 -17.52 6.09 3.64
C THR A 64 -17.72 4.70 3.04
N MET A 65 -16.78 3.78 3.29
CA MET A 65 -16.95 2.38 2.91
C MET A 65 -18.18 1.77 3.61
N ILE A 66 -18.28 1.90 4.93
CA ILE A 66 -19.41 1.36 5.71
C ILE A 66 -20.75 1.96 5.29
N GLU A 67 -20.81 3.27 5.07
CA GLU A 67 -22.01 3.96 4.58
C GLU A 67 -22.50 3.39 3.25
N LYS A 68 -21.59 3.17 2.29
CA LYS A 68 -21.92 2.55 1.00
C LYS A 68 -22.59 1.18 1.16
N TYR A 69 -22.06 0.34 2.05
CA TYR A 69 -22.64 -0.99 2.29
C TYR A 69 -23.97 -0.91 3.05
N THR A 70 -24.09 0.01 4.02
CA THR A 70 -25.32 0.21 4.80
C THR A 70 -26.47 0.71 3.93
N LEU A 71 -26.23 1.70 3.06
CA LEU A 71 -27.22 2.23 2.12
C LEU A 71 -27.68 1.18 1.10
N ARG A 72 -26.79 0.27 0.69
CA ARG A 72 -27.14 -0.82 -0.24
C ARG A 72 -28.08 -1.84 0.40
N SER A 73 -27.87 -2.14 1.67
CA SER A 73 -28.75 -3.03 2.45
C SER A 73 -30.16 -2.45 2.58
N ILE A 74 -30.28 -1.14 2.83
CA ILE A 74 -31.58 -0.47 2.93
C ILE A 74 -32.32 -0.48 1.58
N LYS A 75 -31.62 -0.26 0.45
CA LYS A 75 -32.23 -0.32 -0.89
C LYS A 75 -32.73 -1.71 -1.27
N LEU A 76 -32.08 -2.77 -0.79
CA LEU A 76 -32.52 -4.16 -1.02
C LEU A 76 -33.70 -4.56 -0.12
N ALA A 77 -33.88 -3.92 1.04
CA ALA A 77 -34.99 -4.19 1.95
C ALA A 77 -36.32 -3.51 1.56
N HIS A 78 -36.28 -2.55 0.64
CA HIS A 78 -37.45 -1.78 0.16
C HIS A 78 -37.80 -2.07 -1.32
N ALA A 79 -37.23 -3.12 -1.91
CA ALA A 79 -37.53 -3.60 -3.26
C ALA A 79 -38.20 -4.98 -3.17
#